data_AF-A0A451GG76-F1
#
_entry.id   AF-A0A451GG76-F1
#
_cell.length_a   1.000
_cell.length_b   1.000
_cell.length_c   1.000
_cell.angle_alpha   90.00
_cell.angle_beta   90.00
_cell.angle_gamma   90.00
#
_symmetry.space_group_name_H-M   'P 1'
#
loop_
_entity.id
_entity.type
_entity.pdbx_description
1 polymer ?
#
loop_
_entity_poly.entity_id
_entity_poly.type
_entity_poly.pdbx_seq_one_letter_code
_entity_poly.pdbx_strand_id
1 'polypeptide(L)'
;MSSKPDPKILHQQIEKLMSRIAAESDANSLRNIHANISKHPELDDADRERLTEAVVNRLRVVSPKLAKTFGGPKDGPARIFLQKVYEESAERFDLSGNVLKNGVKTGGLMISGQFYLDVYLSYKTASGLNLALTWLQETPDADAILRLSLREPGVSGRGLLKENTFTDQDQAAAEWTTWLEGLIE
;
A
#
# COMPACT_ATOMS: atom_id res chain seq x y z
N MET A 1 0.53 43.95 3.78
CA MET A 1 -0.58 42.99 3.96
C MET A 1 -0.76 42.28 2.63
N SER A 2 -0.29 41.04 2.50
CA SER A 2 -0.55 40.26 1.28
C SER A 2 -1.99 39.75 1.38
N SER A 3 -2.86 40.17 0.46
CA SER A 3 -4.21 39.63 0.37
C SER A 3 -4.12 38.14 0.03
N LYS A 4 -4.87 37.28 0.72
CA LYS A 4 -4.99 35.88 0.32
C LYS A 4 -5.40 35.82 -1.16
N PRO A 5 -4.73 35.00 -1.99
CA PRO A 5 -5.08 34.86 -3.39
C PRO A 5 -6.50 34.34 -3.53
N ASP A 6 -7.13 34.71 -4.66
CA ASP A 6 -8.40 34.14 -5.08
C ASP A 6 -8.29 32.60 -5.08
N PRO A 7 -9.19 31.87 -4.39
CA PRO A 7 -9.18 30.41 -4.35
C PRO A 7 -9.07 29.75 -5.74
N LYS A 8 -9.65 30.37 -6.76
CA LYS A 8 -9.56 29.88 -8.15
C LYS A 8 -8.14 29.97 -8.71
N ILE A 9 -7.41 31.02 -8.37
CA ILE A 9 -6.01 31.21 -8.78
C ILE A 9 -5.11 30.21 -8.05
N LEU A 10 -5.31 30.04 -6.74
CA LEU A 10 -4.55 29.08 -5.95
C LEU A 10 -4.73 27.65 -6.48
N HIS A 11 -5.98 27.24 -6.73
CA HIS A 11 -6.27 25.93 -7.31
C HIS A 11 -5.54 25.71 -8.65
N GLN A 12 -5.56 26.69 -9.55
CA GLN A 12 -4.81 26.61 -10.82
C GLN A 12 -3.29 26.51 -10.62
N GLN A 13 -2.73 27.17 -9.60
CA GLN A 13 -1.32 27.07 -9.28
C GLN A 13 -0.97 25.67 -8.77
N ILE A 14 -1.84 25.07 -7.95
CA ILE A 14 -1.69 23.71 -7.44
C ILE A 14 -1.69 22.70 -8.60
N GLU A 15 -2.64 22.78 -9.53
CA GLU A 15 -2.69 21.87 -10.68
C GLU A 15 -1.47 22.01 -11.61
N LYS A 16 -0.96 23.25 -11.79
CA LYS A 16 0.30 23.48 -12.52
C LYS A 16 1.49 22.85 -11.80
N LEU A 17 1.56 22.97 -10.48
CA LEU A 17 2.62 22.37 -9.68
C LEU A 17 2.55 20.84 -9.72
N MET A 18 1.35 20.25 -9.62
CA MET A 18 1.14 18.81 -9.78
C MET A 18 1.70 18.30 -11.11
N SER A 19 1.38 18.99 -12.21
CA SER A 19 1.89 18.67 -13.55
C SER A 19 3.42 18.76 -13.61
N ARG A 20 4.01 19.78 -12.99
CA ARG A 20 5.46 19.94 -12.90
C ARG A 20 6.10 18.82 -12.08
N ILE A 21 5.54 18.46 -10.94
CA ILE A 21 6.04 17.36 -10.08
C ILE A 21 6.06 16.06 -10.89
N ALA A 22 4.98 15.74 -11.61
CA ALA A 22 4.89 14.51 -12.41
C ALA A 22 6.00 14.39 -13.46
N ALA A 23 6.39 15.51 -14.07
CA ALA A 23 7.43 15.56 -15.11
C ALA A 23 8.86 15.71 -14.56
N GLU A 24 9.04 16.13 -13.30
CA GLU A 24 10.34 16.47 -12.74
C GLU A 24 11.24 15.23 -12.61
N SER A 25 12.48 15.32 -13.09
CA SER A 25 13.47 14.24 -13.03
C SER A 25 14.60 14.51 -12.04
N ASP A 26 14.79 15.78 -11.63
CA ASP A 26 15.81 16.13 -10.66
C ASP A 26 15.30 15.95 -9.21
N ALA A 27 15.94 15.04 -8.49
CA ALA A 27 15.62 14.74 -7.10
C ALA A 27 15.87 15.93 -6.16
N ASN A 28 16.82 16.83 -6.49
CA ASN A 28 17.05 18.03 -5.68
C ASN A 28 15.94 19.08 -5.89
N SER A 29 15.49 19.27 -7.13
CA SER A 29 14.30 20.06 -7.43
C SER A 29 13.08 19.56 -6.64
N LEU A 30 12.80 18.26 -6.66
CA LEU A 30 11.71 17.66 -5.86
C LEU A 30 11.86 17.88 -4.36
N ARG A 31 13.07 17.71 -3.82
CA ARG A 31 13.37 18.02 -2.41
C ARG A 31 13.06 19.48 -2.06
N ASN A 32 13.40 20.40 -2.95
CA ASN A 32 13.12 21.82 -2.75
C ASN A 32 11.62 22.12 -2.83
N ILE A 33 10.90 21.49 -3.77
CA ILE A 33 9.43 21.59 -3.85
C ILE A 33 8.81 21.10 -2.53
N HIS A 34 9.22 19.94 -2.01
CA HIS A 34 8.75 19.41 -0.71
C HIS A 34 8.99 20.40 0.43
N ALA A 35 10.20 20.97 0.52
CA ALA A 35 10.54 21.95 1.56
C ALA A 35 9.74 23.26 1.45
N ASN A 36 9.28 23.62 0.25
CA ASN A 36 8.46 24.81 0.01
C ASN A 36 6.99 24.55 0.31
N ILE A 37 6.47 23.37 -0.03
CA ILE A 37 5.10 22.95 0.29
C ILE A 37 4.84 23.11 1.78
N SER A 38 5.72 22.59 2.66
CA SER A 38 5.54 22.66 4.11
C SER A 38 5.56 24.07 4.70
N LYS A 39 6.13 25.06 3.98
CA LYS A 39 6.24 26.45 4.42
C LYS A 39 5.21 27.37 3.79
N HIS A 40 4.43 26.88 2.81
CA HIS A 40 3.49 27.73 2.09
C HIS A 40 2.30 28.10 2.99
N PRO A 41 2.07 29.39 3.28
CA PRO A 41 1.09 29.83 4.28
C PRO A 41 -0.37 29.74 3.79
N GLU A 42 -0.57 29.62 2.48
CA GLU A 42 -1.90 29.61 1.85
C GLU A 42 -2.41 28.21 1.51
N LEU A 43 -1.57 27.18 1.65
CA LEU A 43 -2.02 25.80 1.51
C LEU A 43 -2.73 25.37 2.78
N ASP A 44 -3.93 24.82 2.64
CA ASP A 44 -4.54 24.05 3.71
C ASP A 44 -3.86 22.67 3.87
N ASP A 45 -4.32 21.90 4.84
CA ASP A 45 -3.73 20.61 5.13
C ASP A 45 -3.97 19.59 4.01
N ALA A 46 -5.13 19.64 3.35
CA ALA A 46 -5.49 18.73 2.27
C ALA A 46 -4.63 18.97 1.02
N ASP A 47 -4.45 20.22 0.62
CA ASP A 47 -3.57 20.59 -0.50
C ASP A 47 -2.11 20.27 -0.20
N ARG A 48 -1.68 20.50 1.05
CA ARG A 48 -0.33 20.21 1.50
C ARG A 48 -0.05 18.71 1.48
N GLU A 49 -1.00 17.89 1.94
CA GLU A 49 -0.93 16.44 1.87
C GLU A 49 -0.86 15.97 0.42
N ARG A 50 -1.82 16.39 -0.42
CA ARG A 50 -1.88 16.04 -1.85
C ARG A 50 -0.58 16.35 -2.60
N LEU A 51 -0.02 17.55 -2.40
CA LEU A 51 1.24 17.95 -3.04
C LEU A 51 2.44 17.16 -2.47
N THR A 52 2.45 16.90 -1.16
CA THR A 52 3.50 16.10 -0.52
C THR A 52 3.52 14.68 -1.05
N GLU A 53 2.35 14.05 -1.16
CA GLU A 53 2.19 12.72 -1.74
C GLU A 53 2.67 12.68 -3.20
N ALA A 54 2.30 13.67 -4.01
CA ALA A 54 2.76 13.75 -5.39
C ALA A 54 4.29 13.81 -5.49
N VAL A 55 4.95 14.62 -4.63
CA VAL A 55 6.42 14.69 -4.59
C VAL A 55 7.02 13.37 -4.14
N VAL A 56 6.50 12.76 -3.08
CA VAL A 56 6.99 11.47 -2.56
C VAL A 56 6.86 10.39 -3.63
N ASN A 57 5.71 10.28 -4.30
CA ASN A 57 5.46 9.31 -5.36
C ASN A 57 6.44 9.51 -6.53
N ARG A 58 6.68 10.75 -6.94
CA ARG A 58 7.70 11.00 -7.97
C ARG A 58 9.10 10.63 -7.50
N LEU A 59 9.47 10.95 -6.26
CA LEU A 59 10.74 10.56 -5.67
C LEU A 59 10.89 9.03 -5.59
N ARG A 60 9.82 8.24 -5.47
CA ARG A 60 9.93 6.76 -5.51
C ARG A 60 10.50 6.26 -6.82
N VAL A 61 10.28 7.00 -7.91
CA VAL A 61 10.82 6.69 -9.24
C VAL A 61 12.25 7.22 -9.37
N VAL A 62 12.48 8.51 -9.08
CA VAL A 62 13.76 9.16 -9.43
C VAL A 62 14.82 9.10 -8.32
N SER A 63 14.42 8.93 -7.06
CA SER A 63 15.34 8.82 -5.92
C SER A 63 14.70 8.08 -4.73
N PRO A 64 14.64 6.73 -4.77
CA PRO A 64 14.00 5.92 -3.73
C PRO A 64 14.53 6.18 -2.31
N LYS A 65 15.82 6.52 -2.21
CA LYS A 65 16.46 6.89 -0.94
C LYS A 65 15.82 8.13 -0.32
N LEU A 66 15.62 9.20 -1.10
CA LEU A 66 14.97 10.42 -0.61
C LEU A 66 13.48 10.20 -0.35
N ALA A 67 12.80 9.44 -1.20
CA ALA A 67 11.40 9.08 -0.95
C ALA A 67 11.24 8.36 0.39
N LYS A 68 12.18 7.49 0.76
CA LYS A 68 12.19 6.83 2.08
C LYS A 68 12.38 7.81 3.23
N THR A 69 13.19 8.85 3.05
CA THR A 69 13.41 9.89 4.06
C THR A 69 12.15 10.73 4.31
N PHE A 70 11.41 11.08 3.25
CA PHE A 70 10.25 11.97 3.38
C PHE A 70 8.93 11.23 3.64
N GLY A 71 8.70 10.12 2.94
CA GLY A 71 7.43 9.37 3.00
C GLY A 71 7.57 7.98 3.62
N GLY A 72 8.66 7.69 4.33
CA GLY A 72 8.86 6.39 4.98
C GLY A 72 9.03 5.20 4.02
N PRO A 73 8.92 3.95 4.49
CA PRO A 73 9.00 2.78 3.62
C PRO A 73 7.79 2.72 2.67
N LYS A 74 8.01 2.27 1.42
CA LYS A 74 6.96 2.25 0.36
C LYS A 74 5.78 1.34 0.69
N ASP A 75 6.02 0.32 1.51
CA ASP A 75 5.03 -0.66 1.95
C ASP A 75 4.39 -0.32 3.31
N GLY A 76 4.66 0.88 3.86
CA GLY A 76 4.11 1.31 5.15
C GLY A 76 2.58 1.15 5.25
N PRO A 77 1.79 1.76 4.34
CA PRO A 77 0.33 1.64 4.35
C PRO A 77 -0.16 0.19 4.27
N ALA A 78 0.40 -0.60 3.34
CA ALA A 78 0.06 -2.01 3.17
C ALA A 78 0.32 -2.82 4.44
N ARG A 79 1.45 -2.58 5.12
CA ARG A 79 1.79 -3.24 6.38
C ARG A 79 0.87 -2.84 7.52
N ILE A 80 0.51 -1.56 7.65
CA ILE A 80 -0.41 -1.10 8.68
C ILE A 80 -1.76 -1.81 8.54
N PHE A 81 -2.32 -1.82 7.33
CA PHE A 81 -3.59 -2.50 7.06
C PHE A 81 -3.51 -4.00 7.35
N LEU A 82 -2.54 -4.71 6.76
CA LEU A 82 -2.41 -6.16 6.93
C LEU A 82 -2.09 -6.55 8.38
N GLN A 83 -1.35 -5.71 9.11
CA GLN A 83 -1.04 -5.96 10.52
C GLN A 83 -2.29 -5.82 11.38
N LYS A 84 -3.14 -4.81 11.12
CA LYS A 84 -4.45 -4.67 11.77
C LYS A 84 -5.33 -5.91 11.52
N VAL A 85 -5.45 -6.36 10.27
CA VAL A 85 -6.21 -7.57 9.93
C VAL A 85 -5.69 -8.81 10.68
N TYR A 86 -4.36 -8.94 10.78
CA TYR A 86 -3.74 -10.03 11.54
C TYR A 86 -4.05 -9.95 13.04
N GLU A 87 -3.93 -8.76 13.65
CA GLU A 87 -4.20 -8.54 15.08
C GLU A 87 -5.66 -8.82 15.41
N GLU A 88 -6.60 -8.29 14.63
CA GLU A 88 -8.04 -8.56 14.78
C GLU A 88 -8.36 -10.06 14.61
N SER A 89 -7.66 -10.76 13.71
CA SER A 89 -7.81 -12.21 13.56
C SER A 89 -7.26 -12.97 14.77
N ALA A 90 -6.11 -12.56 15.30
CA ALA A 90 -5.45 -13.20 16.44
C ALA A 90 -6.19 -12.95 17.77
N GLU A 91 -6.97 -11.86 17.87
CA GLU A 91 -7.87 -11.62 19.00
C GLU A 91 -9.10 -12.52 18.97
N ARG A 92 -9.55 -12.92 17.78
CA ARG A 92 -10.80 -13.67 17.57
C ARG A 92 -10.61 -15.17 17.47
N PHE A 93 -9.45 -15.63 16.99
CA PHE A 93 -9.22 -17.04 16.68
C PHE A 93 -7.87 -17.53 17.22
N ASP A 94 -7.78 -18.84 17.54
CA ASP A 94 -6.49 -19.46 17.83
C ASP A 94 -5.71 -19.73 16.53
N LEU A 95 -4.66 -18.94 16.30
CA LEU A 95 -3.81 -19.05 15.11
C LEU A 95 -2.62 -20.01 15.31
N SER A 96 -2.58 -20.77 16.41
CA SER A 96 -1.50 -21.74 16.71
C SER A 96 -1.38 -22.86 15.66
N GLY A 97 -2.48 -23.17 14.97
CA GLY A 97 -2.53 -24.15 13.87
C GLY A 97 -1.86 -23.71 12.57
N ASN A 98 -1.39 -22.46 12.46
CA ASN A 98 -0.70 -22.00 11.26
C ASN A 98 0.67 -22.68 11.12
N VAL A 99 0.84 -23.50 10.08
CA VAL A 99 2.13 -24.17 9.81
C VAL A 99 3.17 -23.23 9.18
N LEU A 100 2.77 -22.01 8.81
CA LEU A 100 3.66 -20.94 8.39
C LEU A 100 3.86 -19.94 9.53
N LYS A 101 4.91 -19.12 9.42
CA LYS A 101 5.14 -18.00 10.34
C LYS A 101 3.91 -17.05 10.35
N ASN A 102 3.42 -16.66 11.52
CA ASN A 102 2.37 -15.66 11.67
C ASN A 102 2.86 -14.22 11.36
N GLY A 103 1.91 -13.33 11.07
CA GLY A 103 2.16 -11.91 10.78
C GLY A 103 2.44 -11.57 9.30
N VAL A 104 2.71 -10.28 9.06
CA VAL A 104 2.87 -9.69 7.73
C VAL A 104 4.26 -9.92 7.14
N LYS A 105 4.32 -10.30 5.87
CA LYS A 105 5.54 -10.72 5.14
C LYS A 105 5.69 -9.96 3.83
N THR A 106 6.93 -9.81 3.40
CA THR A 106 7.25 -9.36 2.05
C THR A 106 7.14 -10.55 1.09
N GLY A 107 6.39 -10.39 0.01
CA GLY A 107 6.22 -11.39 -1.02
C GLY A 107 7.34 -11.42 -2.04
N GLY A 108 7.42 -12.53 -2.77
CA GLY A 108 8.50 -12.82 -3.71
C GLY A 108 8.52 -11.88 -4.91
N LEU A 109 7.37 -11.33 -5.34
CA LEU A 109 7.30 -10.42 -6.48
C LEU A 109 7.93 -9.06 -6.14
N MET A 110 7.81 -8.61 -4.90
CA MET A 110 8.49 -7.40 -4.43
C MET A 110 9.98 -7.63 -4.20
N ILE A 111 10.38 -8.80 -3.68
CA ILE A 111 11.80 -9.15 -3.49
C ILE A 111 12.52 -9.26 -4.84
N SER A 112 11.87 -9.86 -5.84
CA SER A 112 12.42 -9.98 -7.20
C SER A 112 12.35 -8.70 -8.02
N GLY A 113 11.65 -7.67 -7.53
CA GLY A 113 11.46 -6.40 -8.24
C GLY A 113 10.45 -6.44 -9.38
N GLN A 114 9.68 -7.53 -9.51
CA GLN A 114 8.59 -7.64 -10.50
C GLN A 114 7.40 -6.75 -10.14
N PHE A 115 7.14 -6.57 -8.84
CA PHE A 115 6.07 -5.72 -8.33
C PHE A 115 6.67 -4.63 -7.44
N TYR A 116 6.10 -3.43 -7.53
CA TYR A 116 6.42 -2.34 -6.64
C TYR A 116 6.01 -2.66 -5.19
N LEU A 117 4.83 -3.25 -4.97
CA LEU A 117 4.38 -3.82 -3.70
C LEU A 117 3.87 -5.25 -3.89
N ASP A 118 4.33 -6.13 -3.00
CA ASP A 118 3.82 -7.48 -2.78
C ASP A 118 4.07 -7.77 -1.30
N VAL A 119 3.03 -7.57 -0.49
CA VAL A 119 3.05 -7.71 0.96
C VAL A 119 1.82 -8.49 1.36
N TYR A 120 1.97 -9.47 2.23
CA TYR A 120 0.86 -10.37 2.52
C TYR A 120 0.88 -10.89 3.95
N LEU A 121 -0.26 -11.37 4.39
CA LEU A 121 -0.39 -12.26 5.54
C LEU A 121 -1.03 -13.57 5.07
N SER A 122 -0.78 -14.66 5.80
CA SER A 122 -1.23 -15.99 5.37
C SER A 122 -1.47 -16.94 6.53
N TYR A 123 -2.49 -17.79 6.40
CA TYR A 123 -2.76 -18.92 7.28
C TYR A 123 -2.72 -20.22 6.49
N LYS A 124 -1.92 -21.18 6.93
CA LYS A 124 -1.83 -22.50 6.30
C LYS A 124 -2.17 -23.59 7.31
N THR A 125 -3.16 -24.41 6.98
CA THR A 125 -3.58 -25.56 7.80
C THR A 125 -2.57 -26.71 7.69
N ALA A 126 -2.65 -27.66 8.63
CA ALA A 126 -1.90 -28.91 8.56
C ALA A 126 -2.27 -29.77 7.34
N SER A 127 -3.52 -29.69 6.87
CA SER A 127 -3.98 -30.38 5.65
C SER A 127 -3.40 -29.78 4.36
N GLY A 128 -2.80 -28.58 4.42
CA GLY A 128 -2.14 -27.95 3.29
C GLY A 128 -2.91 -26.82 2.63
N LEU A 129 -4.14 -26.53 3.08
CA LEU A 129 -4.92 -25.37 2.65
C LEU A 129 -4.20 -24.09 3.09
N ASN A 130 -4.04 -23.15 2.16
CA ASN A 130 -3.30 -21.91 2.33
C ASN A 130 -4.19 -20.73 1.94
N LEU A 131 -4.60 -19.96 2.93
CA LEU A 131 -5.30 -18.70 2.78
C LEU A 131 -4.28 -17.55 2.82
N ALA A 132 -4.31 -16.65 1.85
CA ALA A 132 -3.45 -15.48 1.83
C ALA A 132 -4.21 -14.23 1.38
N LEU A 133 -4.06 -13.14 2.14
CA LEU A 133 -4.46 -11.79 1.76
C LEU A 133 -3.20 -11.00 1.40
N THR A 134 -3.12 -10.56 0.14
CA THR A 134 -1.95 -9.92 -0.45
C THR A 134 -2.30 -8.53 -0.95
N TRP A 135 -1.53 -7.52 -0.54
CA TRP A 135 -1.51 -6.20 -1.13
C TRP A 135 -0.53 -6.17 -2.31
N LEU A 136 -1.04 -5.86 -3.50
CA LEU A 136 -0.28 -5.84 -4.75
C LEU A 136 -0.31 -4.47 -5.38
N GLN A 137 0.83 -4.03 -5.91
CA GLN A 137 0.94 -2.86 -6.76
C GLN A 137 2.08 -3.11 -7.76
N GLU A 138 1.79 -3.08 -9.05
CA GLU A 138 2.78 -3.41 -10.10
C GLU A 138 3.86 -2.34 -10.19
N THR A 139 3.45 -1.07 -10.29
CA THR A 139 4.33 0.09 -10.42
C THR A 139 3.95 1.17 -9.40
N PRO A 140 4.82 2.16 -9.12
CA PRO A 140 4.50 3.24 -8.16
C PRO A 140 3.26 4.06 -8.51
N ASP A 141 2.87 4.10 -9.78
CA ASP A 141 1.76 4.87 -10.35
C ASP A 141 0.51 4.03 -10.65
N ALA A 142 0.59 2.70 -10.55
CA ALA A 142 -0.58 1.83 -10.67
C ALA A 142 -1.42 1.85 -9.38
N ASP A 143 -2.73 1.67 -9.51
CA ASP A 143 -3.58 1.45 -8.35
C ASP A 143 -3.21 0.13 -7.66
N ALA A 144 -3.23 0.16 -6.33
CA ALA A 144 -3.03 -1.05 -5.54
C ALA A 144 -4.33 -1.85 -5.45
N ILE A 145 -4.19 -3.18 -5.40
CA ILE A 145 -5.29 -4.11 -5.17
C ILE A 145 -4.99 -5.03 -3.99
N LEU A 146 -6.04 -5.50 -3.34
CA LEU A 146 -6.00 -6.59 -2.37
C LEU A 146 -6.46 -7.87 -3.05
N ARG A 147 -5.66 -8.92 -2.96
CA ARG A 147 -5.98 -10.25 -3.49
C ARG A 147 -6.10 -11.24 -2.34
N LEU A 148 -7.28 -11.81 -2.17
CA LEU A 148 -7.55 -12.90 -1.24
C LEU A 148 -7.56 -14.22 -2.03
N SER A 149 -6.71 -15.16 -1.65
CA SER A 149 -6.60 -16.45 -2.34
C SER A 149 -6.61 -17.61 -1.36
N LEU A 150 -7.40 -18.64 -1.67
CA LEU A 150 -7.37 -19.93 -1.01
C LEU A 150 -6.77 -20.94 -1.97
N ARG A 151 -5.74 -21.65 -1.50
CA ARG A 151 -4.94 -22.55 -2.31
C ARG A 151 -4.71 -23.88 -1.61
N GLU A 152 -4.54 -24.94 -2.38
CA GLU A 152 -4.03 -26.23 -1.93
C GLU A 152 -2.79 -26.60 -2.76
N PRO A 153 -1.60 -26.11 -2.38
CA PRO A 153 -0.39 -26.37 -3.14
C PRO A 153 0.00 -27.85 -3.03
N GLY A 154 0.06 -28.56 -4.16
CA GLY A 154 0.50 -29.96 -4.23
C GLY A 154 -0.44 -30.88 -5.01
N VAL A 155 -1.69 -30.46 -5.22
CA VAL A 155 -2.61 -31.13 -6.14
C VAL A 155 -2.44 -30.50 -7.53
N SER A 156 -2.17 -31.32 -8.55
CA SER A 156 -1.83 -30.95 -9.93
C SER A 156 -2.54 -29.69 -10.48
N GLY A 157 -1.77 -28.63 -10.78
CA GLY A 157 -2.21 -27.42 -11.49
C GLY A 157 -2.48 -26.21 -10.60
N ARG A 158 -1.48 -25.33 -10.40
CA ARG A 158 -1.45 -24.07 -9.61
C ARG A 158 -1.96 -24.11 -8.14
N GLY A 159 -2.77 -25.11 -7.77
CA GLY A 159 -3.39 -25.31 -6.47
C GLY A 159 -4.30 -24.16 -6.06
N LEU A 160 -4.97 -23.44 -6.98
CA LEU A 160 -5.89 -22.34 -6.62
C LEU A 160 -7.31 -22.89 -6.50
N LEU A 161 -7.94 -22.69 -5.33
CA LEU A 161 -9.30 -23.13 -5.05
C LEU A 161 -10.30 -21.98 -5.18
N LYS A 162 -9.96 -20.81 -4.65
CA LYS A 162 -10.79 -19.61 -4.68
C LYS A 162 -9.92 -18.36 -4.69
N GLU A 163 -10.37 -17.32 -5.38
CA GLU A 163 -9.69 -16.03 -5.42
C GLU A 163 -10.71 -14.90 -5.57
N ASN A 164 -10.51 -13.83 -4.80
CA ASN A 164 -11.22 -12.56 -4.93
C ASN A 164 -10.21 -11.40 -4.94
N THR A 165 -10.56 -10.32 -5.65
CA THR A 165 -9.79 -9.07 -5.67
C THR A 165 -10.64 -7.90 -5.20
N PHE A 166 -10.04 -6.98 -4.45
CA PHE A 166 -10.71 -5.85 -3.84
C PHE A 166 -9.90 -4.57 -4.02
N THR A 167 -10.60 -3.46 -4.19
CA THR A 167 -10.07 -2.10 -4.01
C THR A 167 -10.45 -1.52 -2.63
N ASP A 168 -11.47 -2.11 -1.99
CA ASP A 168 -11.97 -1.72 -0.67
C ASP A 168 -11.32 -2.60 0.41
N GLN A 169 -10.68 -1.93 1.38
CA GLN A 169 -9.94 -2.58 2.46
C GLN A 169 -10.85 -3.29 3.47
N ASP A 170 -12.00 -2.71 3.78
CA ASP A 170 -12.94 -3.25 4.77
C ASP A 170 -13.62 -4.49 4.22
N GLN A 171 -13.99 -4.50 2.94
CA GLN A 171 -14.53 -5.69 2.27
C GLN A 171 -13.51 -6.84 2.23
N ALA A 172 -12.25 -6.53 1.92
CA ALA A 172 -11.19 -7.54 1.90
C ALA A 172 -10.93 -8.15 3.29
N ALA A 173 -10.93 -7.31 4.34
CA ALA A 173 -10.75 -7.75 5.73
C ALA A 173 -11.94 -8.60 6.22
N ALA A 174 -13.17 -8.22 5.87
CA ALA A 174 -14.36 -8.99 6.17
C ALA A 174 -14.33 -10.37 5.51
N GLU A 175 -14.04 -10.44 4.21
CA GLU A 175 -13.96 -11.71 3.47
C GLU A 175 -12.81 -12.59 3.98
N TRP A 176 -11.66 -12.00 4.31
CA TRP A 176 -10.55 -12.70 4.97
C TRP A 176 -11.03 -13.39 6.26
N THR A 177 -11.73 -12.64 7.12
CA THR A 177 -12.24 -13.17 8.39
C THR A 177 -13.18 -14.35 8.15
N THR A 178 -14.12 -14.21 7.21
CA THR A 178 -15.07 -15.29 6.88
C THR A 178 -14.37 -16.53 6.36
N TRP A 179 -13.35 -16.40 5.50
CA TRP A 179 -12.63 -17.57 4.98
C TRP A 179 -11.74 -18.20 6.06
N LEU A 180 -11.15 -17.39 6.93
CA LEU A 180 -10.33 -17.87 8.03
C LEU A 180 -11.15 -18.67 9.03
N GLU A 181 -12.33 -18.18 9.41
CA GLU A 181 -13.27 -18.89 10.29
C GLU A 181 -13.64 -20.28 9.75
N GLY A 182 -13.81 -20.41 8.43
CA GLY A 182 -14.06 -21.71 7.79
C GLY A 182 -12.86 -22.66 7.75
N LEU A 183 -11.66 -22.21 8.12
CA LEU A 183 -10.42 -23.01 8.16
C LEU A 183 -9.94 -23.32 9.58
N ILE A 184 -10.42 -22.58 10.57
CA ILE A 184 -10.06 -22.76 11.98
C ILE A 184 -11.14 -23.64 12.61
N GLU A 185 -10.71 -24.79 13.14
CA GLU A 185 -11.54 -25.78 13.83
C GLU A 185 -11.90 -25.35 15.26
#